data_AF-A0A1G1W6E4-F1
#
_entry.id   AF-A0A1G1W6E4-F1
#
_cell.length_a   1.000
_cell.length_b   1.000
_cell.length_c   1.000
_cell.angle_alpha   90.00
_cell.angle_beta   90.00
_cell.angle_gamma   90.00
#
_symmetry.space_group_name_H-M   'P 1'
#
loop_
_entity.id
_entity.type
_entity.pdbx_description
1 polymer ?
#
loop_
_entity_poly.entity_id
_entity_poly.type
_entity_poly.pdbx_seq_one_letter_code
_entity_poly.pdbx_strand_id
1 'polypeptide(L)'
;MQRAIVNIMPLIKNKIFILVLVLIFLLLVGVGGYKLFSIYAFNSLSKQLETGNNELFSGFKEEIAAANKINLNLFEASKSLEPTNFSKEKTDNYLNQTKTEYNNSLSAYKKGLDDLESNVSKLDSASKLPLWLSGDQKKFVSDITTSLKAHKDARKADYDFSVEVKPVFSNVLQIISDTGSLLDYMLPLQTAKTEQEVTAAFTQNFSKVASLEKYSKESYKFESQDTLSTKYPDSYKAFAAFKTVFGQYFLAIKGLSQGDMSQAAKLEQIGNSFQLSLNSLQNPLEEISGKAKPTTTKIKDTYADYAKTLDFYNENKLYSNMLSKEKWLAQNNQNKAAVFAYGVNLYQTDLDKYPADKTFSDLAATLKDRNYFVSGLKYNEADFTYSSDGDMYFKLGYKNEVSGQIETFTVGITEDAQKSLGAFNKVVKLKSVELNFGSVNHLINYIGSFAP
;
A
#
# COMPACT_ATOMS: atom_id res chain seq x y z
N MET A 1 -44.15 93.42 2.15
CA MET A 1 -43.92 92.74 3.44
C MET A 1 -44.83 91.53 3.51
N GLN A 2 -44.33 90.43 4.10
CA GLN A 2 -45.03 89.19 4.52
C GLN A 2 -45.14 88.02 3.53
N ARG A 3 -44.14 87.13 3.68
CA ARG A 3 -44.22 85.69 3.99
C ARG A 3 -45.01 84.77 3.05
N ALA A 4 -44.25 84.00 2.28
CA ALA A 4 -44.57 82.59 2.00
C ALA A 4 -43.26 81.77 1.94
N ILE A 5 -42.53 81.71 3.08
CA ILE A 5 -41.58 80.61 3.31
C ILE A 5 -42.45 79.39 3.61
N VAL A 6 -42.96 78.77 2.54
CA VAL A 6 -43.71 77.52 2.61
C VAL A 6 -42.69 76.42 2.89
N ASN A 7 -42.56 76.06 4.17
CA ASN A 7 -42.36 74.69 4.66
C ASN A 7 -41.73 73.66 3.68
N ILE A 8 -40.48 73.87 3.25
CA ILE A 8 -39.70 72.87 2.47
C ILE A 8 -39.06 71.82 3.41
N MET A 9 -38.95 72.14 4.69
CA MET A 9 -38.27 71.31 5.71
C MET A 9 -38.91 69.93 5.97
N PRO A 10 -40.25 69.74 5.93
CA PRO A 10 -40.86 68.41 6.09
C PRO A 10 -40.67 67.51 4.85
N LEU A 11 -40.68 68.11 3.66
CA LEU A 11 -40.54 67.39 2.37
C LEU A 11 -39.12 66.90 2.13
N ILE A 12 -38.10 67.67 2.52
CA ILE A 12 -36.69 67.23 2.45
C ILE A 12 -36.41 66.15 3.51
N LYS A 13 -36.94 66.28 4.73
CA LYS A 13 -36.83 65.25 5.78
C LYS A 13 -37.46 63.92 5.35
N ASN A 14 -38.64 63.93 4.72
CA ASN A 14 -39.29 62.71 4.21
C ASN A 14 -38.51 62.07 3.05
N LYS A 15 -37.93 62.85 2.13
CA LYS A 15 -37.12 62.30 1.02
C LYS A 15 -35.80 61.70 1.50
N ILE A 16 -35.12 62.35 2.45
CA ILE A 16 -33.90 61.80 3.08
C ILE A 16 -34.24 60.55 3.89
N PHE A 17 -35.36 60.54 4.62
CA PHE A 17 -35.82 59.38 5.39
C PHE A 17 -36.16 58.17 4.50
N ILE A 18 -36.85 58.40 3.37
CA ILE A 18 -37.12 57.35 2.37
C ILE A 18 -35.82 56.85 1.74
N LEU A 19 -34.87 57.74 1.41
CA LEU A 19 -33.58 57.35 0.86
C LEU A 19 -32.77 56.49 1.85
N VAL A 20 -32.76 56.86 3.13
CA VAL A 20 -32.11 56.11 4.21
C VAL A 20 -32.78 54.76 4.41
N LEU A 21 -34.12 54.68 4.37
CA LEU A 21 -34.85 53.41 4.44
C LEU A 21 -34.59 52.51 3.23
N VAL A 22 -34.49 53.06 2.02
CA VAL A 22 -34.14 52.31 0.80
C VAL A 22 -32.68 51.84 0.85
N LEU A 23 -31.75 52.65 1.36
CA LEU A 23 -30.36 52.25 1.58
C LEU A 23 -30.22 51.18 2.65
N ILE A 24 -30.95 51.29 3.77
CA ILE A 24 -31.01 50.27 4.82
C ILE A 24 -31.66 49.00 4.28
N PHE A 25 -32.72 49.10 3.48
CA PHE A 25 -33.36 47.95 2.85
C PHE A 25 -32.44 47.29 1.81
N LEU A 26 -31.71 48.06 0.99
CA LEU A 26 -30.69 47.55 0.08
C LEU A 26 -29.48 46.97 0.82
N LEU A 27 -29.11 47.50 1.98
CA LEU A 27 -28.09 46.93 2.86
C LEU A 27 -28.59 45.66 3.54
N LEU A 28 -29.84 45.60 3.98
CA LEU A 28 -30.42 44.42 4.63
C LEU A 28 -30.72 43.29 3.64
N VAL A 29 -31.21 43.62 2.44
CA VAL A 29 -31.40 42.68 1.32
C VAL A 29 -30.05 42.33 0.68
N GLY A 30 -29.10 43.25 0.63
CA GLY A 30 -27.74 43.02 0.15
C GLY A 30 -26.94 42.12 1.09
N VAL A 31 -26.96 42.37 2.40
CA VAL A 31 -26.26 41.58 3.43
C VAL A 31 -26.99 40.26 3.71
N GLY A 32 -28.32 40.27 3.79
CA GLY A 32 -29.14 39.07 3.96
C GLY A 32 -29.16 38.17 2.73
N GLY A 33 -29.27 38.77 1.53
CA GLY A 33 -29.15 38.08 0.25
C GLY A 33 -27.76 37.49 0.05
N TYR A 34 -26.70 38.26 0.34
CA TYR A 34 -25.31 37.76 0.31
C TYR A 34 -25.14 36.51 1.18
N LYS A 35 -25.67 36.53 2.41
CA LYS A 35 -25.59 35.38 3.32
C LYS A 35 -26.34 34.16 2.79
N LEU A 36 -27.52 34.34 2.18
CA LEU A 36 -28.28 33.24 1.56
C LEU A 36 -27.59 32.68 0.31
N PHE A 37 -27.03 33.53 -0.54
CA PHE A 37 -26.25 33.11 -1.71
C PHE A 37 -24.94 32.43 -1.31
N SER A 38 -24.26 32.90 -0.26
CA SER A 38 -23.08 32.25 0.35
C SER A 38 -23.42 30.83 0.80
N ILE A 39 -24.54 30.65 1.51
CA ILE A 39 -25.01 29.33 1.97
C ILE A 39 -25.37 28.43 0.78
N TYR A 40 -26.04 28.96 -0.24
CA TYR A 40 -26.39 28.18 -1.44
C TYR A 40 -25.15 27.73 -2.22
N ALA A 41 -24.20 28.64 -2.46
CA ALA A 41 -22.94 28.35 -3.14
C ALA A 41 -22.12 27.31 -2.34
N PHE A 42 -22.03 27.50 -1.02
CA PHE A 42 -21.36 26.56 -0.13
C PHE A 42 -22.03 25.17 -0.12
N ASN A 43 -23.36 25.10 -0.10
CA ASN A 43 -24.09 23.83 -0.19
C ASN A 43 -23.90 23.11 -1.53
N SER A 44 -23.81 23.86 -2.63
CA SER A 44 -23.51 23.31 -3.96
C SER A 44 -22.10 22.72 -4.02
N LEU A 45 -21.12 23.46 -3.50
CA LEU A 45 -19.72 23.00 -3.36
C LEU A 45 -19.61 21.79 -2.42
N SER A 46 -20.33 21.81 -1.29
CA SER A 46 -20.37 20.69 -0.35
C SER A 46 -20.91 19.41 -0.98
N LYS A 47 -21.88 19.49 -1.89
CA LYS A 47 -22.36 18.31 -2.63
C LYS A 47 -21.33 17.76 -3.61
N GLN A 48 -20.58 18.65 -4.30
CA GLN A 48 -19.50 18.22 -5.17
C GLN A 48 -18.34 17.60 -4.38
N LEU A 49 -18.08 18.14 -3.19
CA LEU A 49 -17.14 17.56 -2.23
C LEU A 49 -17.60 16.17 -1.77
N GLU A 50 -18.88 15.97 -1.44
CA GLU A 50 -19.40 14.64 -1.08
C GLU A 50 -19.11 13.57 -2.14
N THR A 51 -19.25 13.88 -3.43
CA THR A 51 -18.88 12.97 -4.53
C THR A 51 -17.36 12.77 -4.62
N GLY A 52 -16.58 13.85 -4.55
CA GLY A 52 -15.11 13.79 -4.50
C GLY A 52 -14.56 12.95 -3.36
N ASN A 53 -15.27 12.94 -2.22
CA ASN A 53 -14.87 12.22 -1.02
C ASN A 53 -15.13 10.73 -1.14
N ASN A 54 -16.27 10.33 -1.70
CA ASN A 54 -16.50 8.91 -1.96
C ASN A 54 -15.44 8.34 -2.91
N GLU A 55 -14.96 9.15 -3.86
CA GLU A 55 -13.94 8.75 -4.83
C GLU A 55 -12.51 8.77 -4.25
N LEU A 56 -12.19 9.68 -3.31
CA LEU A 56 -10.94 9.67 -2.52
C LEU A 56 -10.68 8.34 -1.79
N PHE A 57 -11.77 7.65 -1.44
CA PHE A 57 -11.75 6.42 -0.65
C PHE A 57 -12.19 5.19 -1.41
N SER A 58 -12.75 5.37 -2.60
CA SER A 58 -13.11 4.28 -3.49
C SER A 58 -11.84 3.54 -3.88
N GLY A 59 -11.66 2.32 -3.38
CA GLY A 59 -10.46 1.54 -3.62
C GLY A 59 -9.53 1.41 -2.41
N PHE A 60 -9.59 2.27 -1.39
CA PHE A 60 -8.65 2.21 -0.25
C PHE A 60 -8.72 0.86 0.49
N LYS A 61 -9.94 0.36 0.73
CA LYS A 61 -10.13 -0.94 1.40
C LYS A 61 -9.68 -2.08 0.49
N GLU A 62 -9.98 -1.97 -0.80
CA GLU A 62 -9.57 -2.93 -1.83
C GLU A 62 -8.05 -2.95 -2.02
N GLU A 63 -7.38 -1.82 -1.88
CA GLU A 63 -5.92 -1.66 -1.96
C GLU A 63 -5.23 -2.30 -0.77
N ILE A 64 -5.67 -1.99 0.46
CA ILE A 64 -5.16 -2.66 1.66
C ILE A 64 -5.42 -4.16 1.58
N ALA A 65 -6.61 -4.57 1.15
CA ALA A 65 -6.93 -5.99 0.99
C ALA A 65 -6.05 -6.65 -0.08
N ALA A 66 -5.81 -6.00 -1.22
CA ALA A 66 -4.95 -6.53 -2.28
C ALA A 66 -3.49 -6.64 -1.81
N ALA A 67 -2.98 -5.63 -1.10
CA ALA A 67 -1.65 -5.66 -0.49
C ALA A 67 -1.50 -6.85 0.46
N ASN A 68 -2.46 -7.06 1.35
CA ASN A 68 -2.47 -8.21 2.26
C ASN A 68 -2.54 -9.54 1.51
N LYS A 69 -3.27 -9.62 0.39
CA LYS A 69 -3.33 -10.84 -0.43
C LYS A 69 -2.03 -11.11 -1.18
N ILE A 70 -1.39 -10.09 -1.74
CA ILE A 70 -0.06 -10.21 -2.37
C ILE A 70 0.91 -10.79 -1.34
N ASN A 71 0.90 -10.20 -0.15
CA ASN A 71 1.70 -10.60 0.99
C ASN A 71 1.43 -12.08 1.38
N LEU A 72 0.17 -12.45 1.60
CA LEU A 72 -0.24 -13.82 1.94
C LEU A 72 0.15 -14.83 0.85
N ASN A 73 -0.05 -14.51 -0.41
CA ASN A 73 0.28 -15.42 -1.51
C ASN A 73 1.79 -15.63 -1.62
N LEU A 74 2.61 -14.60 -1.39
CA LEU A 74 4.07 -14.74 -1.32
C LEU A 74 4.50 -15.62 -0.14
N PHE A 75 3.84 -15.47 1.01
CA PHE A 75 4.05 -16.30 2.18
C PHE A 75 3.76 -17.77 1.86
N GLU A 76 2.57 -18.06 1.36
CA GLU A 76 2.13 -19.43 1.05
C GLU A 76 2.92 -20.07 -0.10
N ALA A 77 3.34 -19.28 -1.09
CA ALA A 77 4.27 -19.75 -2.12
C ALA A 77 5.60 -20.21 -1.50
N SER A 78 6.11 -19.48 -0.51
CA SER A 78 7.39 -19.78 0.13
C SER A 78 7.29 -20.97 1.10
N LYS A 79 6.18 -21.07 1.81
CA LYS A 79 5.84 -22.25 2.60
C LYS A 79 5.73 -23.50 1.74
N SER A 80 5.20 -23.36 0.53
CA SER A 80 5.13 -24.46 -0.47
C SER A 80 6.49 -24.88 -1.04
N LEU A 81 7.56 -24.12 -0.77
CA LEU A 81 8.94 -24.50 -1.09
C LEU A 81 9.63 -25.29 0.04
N GLU A 82 8.98 -25.47 1.19
CA GLU A 82 9.53 -26.25 2.31
C GLU A 82 9.73 -27.73 1.96
N PRO A 83 10.85 -28.36 2.36
CA PRO A 83 11.10 -29.77 2.08
C PRO A 83 10.00 -30.71 2.53
N THR A 84 9.41 -30.45 3.69
CA THR A 84 8.38 -31.30 4.30
C THR A 84 7.02 -31.13 3.65
N ASN A 85 6.77 -30.01 2.96
CA ASN A 85 5.49 -29.63 2.38
C ASN A 85 5.58 -29.29 0.88
N PHE A 86 6.69 -29.67 0.24
CA PHE A 86 7.05 -29.17 -1.08
C PHE A 86 5.96 -29.48 -2.10
N SER A 87 5.50 -28.44 -2.80
CA SER A 87 4.57 -28.58 -3.91
C SER A 87 4.81 -27.48 -4.94
N LYS A 88 5.31 -27.88 -6.11
CA LYS A 88 5.49 -26.98 -7.24
C LYS A 88 4.16 -26.39 -7.72
N GLU A 89 3.12 -27.20 -7.79
CA GLU A 89 1.78 -26.78 -8.17
C GLU A 89 1.24 -25.69 -7.25
N LYS A 90 1.33 -25.87 -5.92
CA LYS A 90 0.91 -24.85 -4.96
C LYS A 90 1.75 -23.59 -5.07
N THR A 91 3.07 -23.73 -5.17
CA THR A 91 3.99 -22.59 -5.36
C THR A 91 3.57 -21.76 -6.57
N ASP A 92 3.39 -22.38 -7.74
CA ASP A 92 3.01 -21.67 -8.95
C ASP A 92 1.60 -21.07 -8.87
N ASN A 93 0.66 -21.76 -8.23
CA ASN A 93 -0.69 -21.23 -8.02
C ASN A 93 -0.63 -19.92 -7.21
N TYR A 94 0.07 -19.91 -6.08
CA TYR A 94 0.20 -18.71 -5.26
C TYR A 94 0.99 -17.59 -5.96
N LEU A 95 2.04 -17.91 -6.71
CA LEU A 95 2.77 -16.90 -7.51
C LEU A 95 1.89 -16.30 -8.62
N ASN A 96 1.05 -17.11 -9.27
CA ASN A 96 0.09 -16.63 -10.28
C ASN A 96 -1.00 -15.76 -9.64
N GLN A 97 -1.50 -16.14 -8.47
CA GLN A 97 -2.44 -15.31 -7.69
C GLN A 97 -1.78 -13.99 -7.28
N THR A 98 -0.54 -14.02 -6.81
CA THR A 98 0.27 -12.83 -6.48
C THR A 98 0.35 -11.87 -7.66
N LYS A 99 0.71 -12.38 -8.85
CA LYS A 99 0.78 -11.57 -10.08
C LYS A 99 -0.59 -11.02 -10.48
N THR A 100 -1.65 -11.78 -10.28
CA THR A 100 -3.02 -11.36 -10.59
C THR A 100 -3.46 -10.23 -9.66
N GLU A 101 -3.29 -10.40 -8.35
CA GLU A 101 -3.63 -9.40 -7.33
C GLU A 101 -2.80 -8.11 -7.53
N TYR A 102 -1.52 -8.21 -7.88
CA TYR A 102 -0.69 -7.04 -8.23
C TYR A 102 -1.26 -6.23 -9.40
N ASN A 103 -1.59 -6.89 -10.52
CA ASN A 103 -2.12 -6.19 -11.69
C ASN A 103 -3.54 -5.65 -11.45
N ASN A 104 -4.37 -6.38 -10.70
CA ASN A 104 -5.70 -5.92 -10.31
C ASN A 104 -5.61 -4.68 -9.41
N SER A 105 -4.72 -4.72 -8.42
CA SER A 105 -4.45 -3.59 -7.52
C SER A 105 -3.98 -2.36 -8.30
N LEU A 106 -3.00 -2.52 -9.19
CA LEU A 106 -2.51 -1.42 -10.04
C LEU A 106 -3.61 -0.82 -10.93
N SER A 107 -4.52 -1.66 -11.45
CA SER A 107 -5.66 -1.21 -12.27
C SER A 107 -6.70 -0.47 -11.45
N ALA A 108 -7.02 -0.97 -10.25
CA ALA A 108 -7.93 -0.31 -9.31
C ALA A 108 -7.36 1.04 -8.84
N TYR A 109 -6.06 1.08 -8.52
CA TYR A 109 -5.35 2.30 -8.14
C TYR A 109 -5.43 3.34 -9.25
N LYS A 110 -5.13 2.94 -10.51
CA LYS A 110 -5.19 3.84 -11.66
C LYS A 110 -6.59 4.43 -11.85
N LYS A 111 -7.62 3.60 -11.73
CA LYS A 111 -9.01 4.05 -11.81
C LYS A 111 -9.33 5.07 -10.71
N GLY A 112 -8.99 4.78 -9.46
CA GLY A 112 -9.20 5.71 -8.34
C GLY A 112 -8.46 7.03 -8.52
N LEU A 113 -7.26 7.00 -9.12
CA LEU A 113 -6.50 8.21 -9.46
C LEU A 113 -7.20 9.06 -10.55
N ASP A 114 -7.75 8.42 -11.59
CA ASP A 114 -8.47 9.11 -12.67
C ASP A 114 -9.77 9.77 -12.16
N ASP A 115 -10.51 9.05 -11.33
CA ASP A 115 -11.72 9.52 -10.65
C ASP A 115 -11.40 10.74 -9.74
N LEU A 116 -10.35 10.62 -8.93
CA LEU A 116 -9.85 11.72 -8.09
C LEU A 116 -9.42 12.94 -8.92
N GLU A 117 -8.67 12.75 -10.02
CA GLU A 117 -8.22 13.85 -10.87
C GLU A 117 -9.39 14.66 -11.46
N SER A 118 -10.44 13.96 -11.90
CA SER A 118 -11.68 14.57 -12.40
C SER A 118 -12.32 15.47 -11.33
N ASN A 119 -12.40 15.00 -10.10
CA ASN A 119 -13.05 15.75 -9.01
C ASN A 119 -12.21 16.90 -8.48
N VAL A 120 -10.89 16.73 -8.36
CA VAL A 120 -9.99 17.83 -8.01
C VAL A 120 -10.12 18.96 -9.04
N SER A 121 -10.22 18.62 -10.33
CA SER A 121 -10.37 19.62 -11.40
C SER A 121 -11.71 20.36 -11.34
N LYS A 122 -12.82 19.65 -11.05
CA LYS A 122 -14.14 20.27 -10.84
C LYS A 122 -14.12 21.21 -9.64
N LEU A 123 -13.54 20.76 -8.52
CA LEU A 123 -13.47 21.53 -7.29
C LEU A 123 -12.58 22.77 -7.45
N ASP A 124 -11.40 22.63 -8.06
CA ASP A 124 -10.50 23.75 -8.33
C ASP A 124 -11.23 24.82 -9.17
N SER A 125 -11.96 24.41 -10.21
CA SER A 125 -12.80 25.30 -11.02
C SER A 125 -13.92 25.98 -10.21
N ALA A 126 -14.58 25.24 -9.33
CA ALA A 126 -15.66 25.76 -8.51
C ALA A 126 -15.18 26.66 -7.36
N SER A 127 -13.99 26.38 -6.81
CA SER A 127 -13.33 27.20 -5.77
C SER A 127 -12.86 28.55 -6.31
N LYS A 128 -12.55 28.61 -7.61
CA LYS A 128 -12.17 29.81 -8.35
C LYS A 128 -13.34 30.72 -8.68
N LEU A 129 -14.59 30.36 -8.37
CA LEU A 129 -15.74 31.26 -8.50
C LEU A 129 -15.77 32.19 -7.27
N PRO A 130 -15.19 33.39 -7.36
CA PRO A 130 -15.01 34.24 -6.21
C PRO A 130 -16.15 35.25 -6.21
N LEU A 131 -16.82 35.42 -5.07
CA LEU A 131 -17.42 36.69 -4.60
C LEU A 131 -18.25 36.45 -3.34
N TRP A 132 -18.75 35.23 -3.11
CA TRP A 132 -19.84 35.00 -2.16
C TRP A 132 -19.48 34.20 -0.91
N LEU A 133 -18.32 33.52 -0.85
CA LEU A 133 -17.88 32.81 0.36
C LEU A 133 -17.13 33.74 1.31
N SER A 134 -17.47 33.69 2.60
CA SER A 134 -16.83 34.49 3.65
C SER A 134 -16.50 33.65 4.89
N GLY A 135 -15.54 34.13 5.70
CA GLY A 135 -15.14 33.49 6.96
C GLY A 135 -14.72 32.03 6.81
N ASP A 136 -15.25 31.17 7.68
CA ASP A 136 -14.91 29.75 7.79
C ASP A 136 -15.24 28.94 6.52
N GLN A 137 -16.27 29.35 5.76
CA GLN A 137 -16.62 28.69 4.50
C GLN A 137 -15.51 28.83 3.46
N LYS A 138 -14.92 30.02 3.35
CA LYS A 138 -13.81 30.28 2.43
C LYS A 138 -12.56 29.53 2.85
N LYS A 139 -12.27 29.50 4.15
CA LYS A 139 -11.14 28.75 4.72
C LYS A 139 -11.29 27.25 4.43
N PHE A 140 -12.46 26.66 4.74
CA PHE A 140 -12.72 25.24 4.49
C PHE A 140 -12.53 24.86 3.01
N VAL A 141 -13.09 25.63 2.08
CA VAL A 141 -12.95 25.37 0.63
C VAL A 141 -11.49 25.46 0.19
N SER A 142 -10.72 26.40 0.72
CA SER A 142 -9.28 26.51 0.45
C SER A 142 -8.50 25.30 0.98
N ASP A 143 -8.73 24.92 2.23
CA ASP A 143 -8.02 23.84 2.91
C ASP A 143 -8.32 22.48 2.27
N ILE A 144 -9.59 22.23 1.93
CA ILE A 144 -10.00 20.96 1.33
C ILE A 144 -9.47 20.81 -0.10
N THR A 145 -9.47 21.90 -0.89
CA THR A 145 -8.90 21.91 -2.25
C THR A 145 -7.39 21.66 -2.21
N THR A 146 -6.70 22.29 -1.27
CA THR A 146 -5.25 22.10 -1.06
C THR A 146 -4.94 20.65 -0.67
N SER A 147 -5.68 20.11 0.30
CA SER A 147 -5.51 18.72 0.78
C SER A 147 -5.79 17.71 -0.33
N LEU A 148 -6.85 17.91 -1.12
CA LEU A 148 -7.21 17.05 -2.25
C LEU A 148 -6.16 17.05 -3.35
N LYS A 149 -5.61 18.22 -3.70
CA LYS A 149 -4.53 18.33 -4.68
C LYS A 149 -3.27 17.60 -4.20
N ALA A 150 -2.89 17.83 -2.94
CA ALA A 150 -1.75 17.16 -2.34
C ALA A 150 -1.93 15.64 -2.30
N HIS A 151 -3.14 15.16 -1.97
CA HIS A 151 -3.48 13.74 -1.98
C HIS A 151 -3.37 13.14 -3.39
N LYS A 152 -3.93 13.82 -4.40
CA LYS A 152 -3.81 13.39 -5.81
C LYS A 152 -2.35 13.28 -6.25
N ASP A 153 -1.53 14.27 -5.94
CA ASP A 153 -0.12 14.29 -6.31
C ASP A 153 0.65 13.16 -5.58
N ALA A 154 0.33 12.89 -4.31
CA ALA A 154 0.90 11.77 -3.55
C ALA A 154 0.50 10.40 -4.13
N ARG A 155 -0.79 10.19 -4.42
CA ARG A 155 -1.33 8.99 -5.07
C ARG A 155 -0.70 8.75 -6.44
N LYS A 156 -0.50 9.81 -7.22
CA LYS A 156 0.17 9.71 -8.52
C LYS A 156 1.62 9.24 -8.36
N ALA A 157 2.36 9.82 -7.42
CA ALA A 157 3.75 9.43 -7.18
C ALA A 157 3.88 7.96 -6.75
N ASP A 158 2.90 7.47 -5.99
CA ASP A 158 2.82 6.08 -5.53
C ASP A 158 2.52 5.13 -6.68
N TYR A 159 1.50 5.45 -7.48
CA TYR A 159 1.22 4.71 -8.70
C TYR A 159 2.41 4.63 -9.66
N ASP A 160 3.09 5.76 -9.90
CA ASP A 160 4.27 5.82 -10.76
C ASP A 160 5.42 4.95 -10.18
N PHE A 161 5.60 4.96 -8.85
CA PHE A 161 6.54 4.09 -8.15
C PHE A 161 6.19 2.61 -8.33
N SER A 162 4.92 2.25 -8.19
CA SER A 162 4.38 0.90 -8.35
C SER A 162 4.51 0.36 -9.78
N VAL A 163 4.42 1.24 -10.78
CA VAL A 163 4.76 0.88 -12.16
C VAL A 163 6.27 0.66 -12.31
N GLU A 164 7.08 1.52 -11.70
CA GLU A 164 8.54 1.46 -11.80
C GLU A 164 9.14 0.19 -11.16
N VAL A 165 8.63 -0.24 -10.01
CA VAL A 165 9.16 -1.41 -9.27
C VAL A 165 8.68 -2.76 -9.81
N LYS A 166 7.74 -2.76 -10.76
CA LYS A 166 7.18 -3.99 -11.35
C LYS A 166 8.22 -4.99 -11.86
N PRO A 167 9.34 -4.58 -12.49
CA PRO A 167 10.40 -5.52 -12.88
C PRO A 167 11.11 -6.16 -11.68
N VAL A 168 11.36 -5.41 -10.59
CA VAL A 168 11.96 -5.98 -9.37
C VAL A 168 11.04 -7.07 -8.82
N PHE A 169 9.76 -6.77 -8.68
CA PHE A 169 8.74 -7.71 -8.21
C PHE A 169 8.65 -8.95 -9.11
N SER A 170 8.59 -8.76 -10.44
CA SER A 170 8.49 -9.85 -11.41
C SER A 170 9.72 -10.76 -11.40
N ASN A 171 10.91 -10.20 -11.24
CA ASN A 171 12.16 -10.97 -11.11
C ASN A 171 12.16 -11.81 -9.83
N VAL A 172 11.66 -11.29 -8.70
CA VAL A 172 11.49 -12.07 -7.46
C VAL A 172 10.55 -13.26 -7.69
N LEU A 173 9.37 -13.05 -8.27
CA LEU A 173 8.43 -14.14 -8.56
C LEU A 173 9.05 -15.20 -9.49
N GLN A 174 9.81 -14.76 -10.51
CA GLN A 174 10.51 -15.66 -11.42
C GLN A 174 11.53 -16.53 -10.67
N ILE A 175 12.32 -15.93 -9.78
CA ILE A 175 13.33 -16.64 -8.99
C ILE A 175 12.68 -17.70 -8.08
N ILE A 176 11.56 -17.37 -7.42
CA ILE A 176 10.84 -18.32 -6.56
C ILE A 176 10.31 -19.50 -7.40
N SER A 177 9.70 -19.24 -8.56
CA SER A 177 9.19 -20.30 -9.45
C SER A 177 10.30 -21.18 -10.03
N ASP A 178 11.42 -20.58 -10.45
CA ASP A 178 12.57 -21.31 -11.01
C ASP A 178 13.25 -22.16 -9.93
N THR A 179 13.33 -21.66 -8.69
CA THR A 179 13.79 -22.42 -7.52
C THR A 179 12.87 -23.60 -7.23
N GLY A 180 11.55 -23.39 -7.26
CA GLY A 180 10.58 -24.48 -7.13
C GLY A 180 10.74 -25.54 -8.24
N SER A 181 11.08 -25.14 -9.46
CA SER A 181 11.29 -26.08 -10.57
C SER A 181 12.52 -26.95 -10.35
N LEU A 182 13.58 -26.36 -9.80
CA LEU A 182 14.78 -27.08 -9.40
C LEU A 182 14.49 -28.06 -8.26
N LEU A 183 13.77 -27.64 -7.23
CA LEU A 183 13.40 -28.50 -6.10
C LEU A 183 12.50 -29.67 -6.54
N ASP A 184 11.53 -29.43 -7.44
CA ASP A 184 10.68 -30.50 -8.01
C ASP A 184 11.51 -31.57 -8.72
N TYR A 185 12.48 -31.13 -9.51
CA TYR A 185 13.42 -32.02 -10.17
C TYR A 185 14.29 -32.79 -9.17
N MET A 186 14.65 -32.18 -8.04
CA MET A 186 15.46 -32.81 -7.00
C MET A 186 14.67 -33.72 -6.05
N LEU A 187 13.33 -33.63 -6.03
CA LEU A 187 12.48 -34.40 -5.12
C LEU A 187 12.69 -35.93 -5.22
N PRO A 188 12.84 -36.56 -6.40
CA PRO A 188 13.13 -37.99 -6.49
C PRO A 188 14.49 -38.39 -5.89
N LEU A 189 15.48 -37.48 -5.87
CA LEU A 189 16.76 -37.72 -5.19
C LEU A 189 16.55 -37.84 -3.67
N GLN A 190 15.56 -37.13 -3.14
CA GLN A 190 15.22 -37.20 -1.73
C GLN A 190 14.49 -38.49 -1.35
N THR A 191 14.05 -39.33 -2.27
CA THR A 191 13.41 -40.62 -1.92
C THR A 191 14.25 -41.83 -2.34
N ALA A 192 15.29 -41.60 -3.14
CA ALA A 192 16.26 -42.61 -3.53
C ALA A 192 16.99 -43.22 -2.32
N LYS A 193 17.12 -44.55 -2.33
CA LYS A 193 17.79 -45.38 -1.32
C LYS A 193 19.07 -46.02 -1.84
N THR A 194 19.26 -46.06 -3.16
CA THR A 194 20.39 -46.70 -3.83
C THR A 194 21.08 -45.75 -4.83
N GLU A 195 22.36 -46.00 -5.12
CA GLU A 195 23.12 -45.22 -6.09
C GLU A 195 22.51 -45.24 -7.51
N GLN A 196 21.92 -46.38 -7.89
CA GLN A 196 21.22 -46.53 -9.17
C GLN A 196 19.95 -45.68 -9.24
N GLU A 197 19.18 -45.60 -8.16
CA GLU A 197 18.02 -44.71 -8.08
C GLU A 197 18.43 -43.24 -8.13
N VAL A 198 19.53 -42.86 -7.47
CA VAL A 198 20.06 -41.49 -7.51
C VAL A 198 20.51 -41.13 -8.94
N THR A 199 21.25 -42.01 -9.60
CA THR A 199 21.73 -41.81 -10.98
C THR A 199 20.55 -41.74 -11.96
N ALA A 200 19.57 -42.62 -11.81
CA ALA A 200 18.34 -42.60 -12.59
C ALA A 200 17.54 -41.31 -12.36
N ALA A 201 17.44 -40.82 -11.12
CA ALA A 201 16.74 -39.59 -10.77
C ALA A 201 17.41 -38.33 -11.37
N PHE A 202 18.76 -38.28 -11.45
CA PHE A 202 19.43 -37.18 -12.13
C PHE A 202 19.22 -37.21 -13.65
N THR A 203 19.17 -38.40 -14.24
CA THR A 203 19.09 -38.58 -15.70
C THR A 203 17.65 -38.43 -16.20
N GLN A 204 16.69 -39.03 -15.48
CA GLN A 204 15.27 -38.93 -15.77
C GLN A 204 14.77 -37.54 -15.37
N ASN A 205 13.91 -36.94 -16.19
CA ASN A 205 13.30 -35.63 -15.91
C ASN A 205 14.24 -34.41 -15.99
N PHE A 206 15.51 -34.52 -16.41
CA PHE A 206 16.37 -33.34 -16.59
C PHE A 206 15.79 -32.33 -17.60
N SER A 207 15.02 -32.80 -18.58
CA SER A 207 14.27 -31.94 -19.51
C SER A 207 13.33 -30.95 -18.81
N LYS A 208 12.83 -31.27 -17.60
CA LYS A 208 11.98 -30.37 -16.80
C LYS A 208 12.71 -29.12 -16.32
N VAL A 209 14.04 -29.19 -16.17
CA VAL A 209 14.87 -28.06 -15.73
C VAL A 209 15.70 -27.46 -16.86
N ALA A 210 15.55 -27.92 -18.10
CA ALA A 210 16.36 -27.45 -19.23
C ALA A 210 16.27 -25.94 -19.47
N SER A 211 15.10 -25.33 -19.21
CA SER A 211 14.90 -23.88 -19.31
C SER A 211 15.76 -23.08 -18.33
N LEU A 212 16.18 -23.69 -17.22
CA LEU A 212 16.98 -23.06 -16.18
C LEU A 212 18.46 -22.88 -16.60
N GLU A 213 18.89 -23.50 -17.71
CA GLU A 213 20.21 -23.26 -18.31
C GLU A 213 20.43 -21.78 -18.67
N LYS A 214 19.35 -21.00 -18.83
CA LYS A 214 19.46 -19.54 -19.01
C LYS A 214 20.36 -18.89 -17.95
N TYR A 215 20.34 -19.35 -16.69
CA TYR A 215 21.13 -18.77 -15.60
C TYR A 215 22.64 -18.98 -15.78
N SER A 216 23.07 -20.04 -16.46
CA SER A 216 24.49 -20.28 -16.74
C SER A 216 25.02 -19.51 -17.95
N LYS A 217 24.17 -18.73 -18.64
CA LYS A 217 24.55 -17.97 -19.83
C LYS A 217 24.84 -16.52 -19.45
N GLU A 218 25.99 -16.00 -19.85
CA GLU A 218 26.33 -14.59 -19.68
C GLU A 218 25.29 -13.67 -20.33
N SER A 219 24.75 -14.08 -21.47
CA SER A 219 23.75 -13.33 -22.25
C SER A 219 22.39 -13.19 -21.58
N TYR A 220 22.03 -14.06 -20.62
CA TYR A 220 20.77 -13.91 -19.91
C TYR A 220 20.80 -12.69 -19.00
N LYS A 221 19.79 -11.84 -19.09
CA LYS A 221 19.58 -10.72 -18.17
C LYS A 221 18.20 -10.81 -17.56
N PHE A 222 18.08 -10.38 -16.32
CA PHE A 222 16.77 -10.15 -15.70
C PHE A 222 16.05 -8.99 -16.39
N GLU A 223 14.73 -8.93 -16.23
CA GLU A 223 13.94 -7.84 -16.78
C GLU A 223 14.42 -6.51 -16.20
N SER A 224 14.64 -5.53 -17.08
CA SER A 224 15.11 -4.17 -16.73
C SER A 224 16.44 -4.12 -15.96
N GLN A 225 17.30 -5.14 -16.06
CA GLN A 225 18.54 -5.25 -15.30
C GLN A 225 19.43 -3.99 -15.33
N ASP A 226 19.54 -3.33 -16.50
CA ASP A 226 20.37 -2.12 -16.64
C ASP A 226 19.75 -0.91 -15.90
N THR A 227 18.42 -0.83 -15.80
CA THR A 227 17.73 0.17 -14.96
C THR A 227 17.87 -0.17 -13.48
N LEU A 228 17.76 -1.46 -13.13
CA LEU A 228 17.88 -1.92 -11.75
C LEU A 228 19.26 -1.64 -11.17
N SER A 229 20.34 -1.83 -11.93
CA SER A 229 21.70 -1.56 -11.45
C SER A 229 21.92 -0.11 -11.01
N THR A 230 21.15 0.83 -11.58
CA THR A 230 21.24 2.25 -11.26
C THR A 230 20.23 2.67 -10.18
N LYS A 231 18.98 2.24 -10.29
CA LYS A 231 17.88 2.70 -9.42
C LYS A 231 17.65 1.81 -8.19
N TYR A 232 17.96 0.51 -8.30
CA TYR A 232 17.74 -0.53 -7.30
C TYR A 232 18.99 -1.41 -7.12
N PRO A 233 20.14 -0.80 -6.72
CA PRO A 233 21.44 -1.49 -6.71
C PRO A 233 21.48 -2.73 -5.80
N ASP A 234 20.73 -2.76 -4.71
CA ASP A 234 20.76 -3.91 -3.79
C ASP A 234 19.92 -5.08 -4.36
N SER A 235 18.80 -4.77 -5.00
CA SER A 235 18.04 -5.72 -5.82
C SER A 235 18.91 -6.30 -6.93
N TYR A 236 19.64 -5.44 -7.65
CA TYR A 236 20.54 -5.87 -8.72
C TYR A 236 21.63 -6.82 -8.21
N LYS A 237 22.28 -6.49 -7.09
CA LYS A 237 23.30 -7.36 -6.47
C LYS A 237 22.71 -8.71 -6.07
N ALA A 238 21.53 -8.72 -5.46
CA ALA A 238 20.85 -9.95 -5.06
C ALA A 238 20.54 -10.83 -6.28
N PHE A 239 19.97 -10.26 -7.35
CA PHE A 239 19.68 -10.99 -8.58
C PHE A 239 20.94 -11.48 -9.28
N ALA A 240 22.00 -10.68 -9.35
CA ALA A 240 23.27 -11.07 -9.94
C ALA A 240 23.93 -12.21 -9.17
N ALA A 241 23.95 -12.13 -7.83
CA ALA A 241 24.46 -13.18 -6.96
C ALA A 241 23.67 -14.49 -7.15
N PHE A 242 22.34 -14.41 -7.13
CA PHE A 242 21.48 -15.55 -7.40
C PHE A 242 21.76 -16.16 -8.79
N LYS A 243 21.79 -15.37 -9.86
CA LYS A 243 22.07 -15.87 -11.22
C LYS A 243 23.39 -16.63 -11.27
N THR A 244 24.46 -16.06 -10.72
CA THR A 244 25.80 -16.68 -10.75
C THR A 244 25.79 -18.01 -10.00
N VAL A 245 25.30 -18.02 -8.77
CA VAL A 245 25.34 -19.23 -7.93
C VAL A 245 24.38 -20.28 -8.44
N PHE A 246 23.15 -19.90 -8.80
CA PHE A 246 22.17 -20.78 -9.42
C PHE A 246 22.71 -21.38 -10.72
N GLY A 247 23.34 -20.58 -11.58
CA GLY A 247 23.95 -21.05 -12.82
C GLY A 247 25.04 -22.10 -12.58
N GLN A 248 25.92 -21.89 -11.59
CA GLN A 248 26.93 -22.87 -11.20
C GLN A 248 26.30 -24.16 -10.66
N TYR A 249 25.28 -24.02 -9.80
CA TYR A 249 24.55 -25.14 -9.22
C TYR A 249 23.85 -25.97 -10.32
N PHE A 250 23.18 -25.30 -11.26
CA PHE A 250 22.54 -25.93 -12.41
C PHE A 250 23.55 -26.68 -13.29
N LEU A 251 24.71 -26.09 -13.60
CA LEU A 251 25.74 -26.75 -14.41
C LEU A 251 26.30 -28.02 -13.75
N ALA A 252 26.45 -28.01 -12.42
CA ALA A 252 26.89 -29.19 -11.69
C ALA A 252 25.83 -30.31 -11.75
N ILE A 253 24.55 -29.98 -11.60
CA ILE A 253 23.43 -30.93 -11.81
C ILE A 253 23.41 -31.45 -13.25
N LYS A 254 23.60 -30.58 -14.24
CA LYS A 254 23.67 -30.96 -15.65
C LYS A 254 24.79 -31.97 -15.87
N GLY A 255 25.99 -31.71 -15.36
CA GLY A 255 27.10 -32.67 -15.47
C GLY A 255 26.80 -34.01 -14.80
N LEU A 256 26.16 -34.02 -13.62
CA LEU A 256 25.71 -35.26 -12.97
C LEU A 256 24.71 -36.04 -13.83
N SER A 257 23.74 -35.36 -14.44
CA SER A 257 22.78 -35.97 -15.37
C SER A 257 23.44 -36.59 -16.62
N GLN A 258 24.63 -36.11 -16.96
CA GLN A 258 25.46 -36.59 -18.08
C GLN A 258 26.49 -37.65 -17.64
N GLY A 259 26.50 -38.03 -16.36
CA GLY A 259 27.41 -39.03 -15.82
C GLY A 259 28.74 -38.50 -15.28
N ASP A 260 28.98 -37.18 -15.29
CA ASP A 260 30.18 -36.56 -14.71
C ASP A 260 30.06 -36.48 -13.19
N MET A 261 30.49 -37.55 -12.52
CA MET A 261 30.43 -37.70 -11.07
C MET A 261 31.38 -36.75 -10.32
N SER A 262 32.34 -36.11 -10.99
CA SER A 262 33.22 -35.11 -10.34
C SER A 262 32.44 -33.86 -9.90
N GLN A 263 31.25 -33.64 -10.45
CA GLN A 263 30.38 -32.52 -10.13
C GLN A 263 29.67 -32.67 -8.77
N ALA A 264 29.65 -33.87 -8.20
CA ALA A 264 29.04 -34.12 -6.89
C ALA A 264 29.70 -33.28 -5.78
N ALA A 265 31.04 -33.25 -5.74
CA ALA A 265 31.80 -32.43 -4.79
C ALA A 265 31.60 -30.93 -5.00
N LYS A 266 31.33 -30.49 -6.23
CA LYS A 266 31.04 -29.08 -6.54
C LYS A 266 29.67 -28.67 -6.01
N LEU A 267 28.66 -29.54 -6.07
CA LEU A 267 27.34 -29.24 -5.47
C LEU A 267 27.44 -29.01 -3.97
N GLU A 268 28.21 -29.83 -3.26
CA GLU A 268 28.46 -29.64 -1.83
C GLU A 268 29.11 -28.28 -1.53
N GLN A 269 30.11 -27.89 -2.32
CA GLN A 269 30.78 -26.58 -2.19
C GLN A 269 29.87 -25.39 -2.50
N ILE A 270 28.98 -25.53 -3.49
CA ILE A 270 28.09 -24.44 -3.93
C ILE A 270 26.85 -24.33 -3.05
N GLY A 271 26.41 -25.41 -2.39
CA GLY A 271 25.17 -25.47 -1.61
C GLY A 271 25.01 -24.34 -0.58
N ASN A 272 26.07 -24.04 0.18
CA ASN A 272 26.05 -22.91 1.13
C ASN A 272 25.87 -21.56 0.44
N SER A 273 26.60 -21.33 -0.66
CA SER A 273 26.47 -20.10 -1.45
C SER A 273 25.07 -19.98 -2.08
N PHE A 274 24.49 -21.10 -2.50
CA PHE A 274 23.14 -21.15 -3.08
C PHE A 274 22.11 -20.71 -2.06
N GLN A 275 22.17 -21.27 -0.85
CA GLN A 275 21.34 -20.85 0.28
C GLN A 275 21.50 -19.35 0.60
N LEU A 276 22.74 -18.86 0.69
CA LEU A 276 22.98 -17.43 0.97
C LEU A 276 22.40 -16.52 -0.13
N SER A 277 22.45 -16.95 -1.38
CA SER A 277 21.87 -16.19 -2.50
C SER A 277 20.34 -16.15 -2.46
N LEU A 278 19.68 -17.22 -1.98
CA LEU A 278 18.24 -17.25 -1.75
C LEU A 278 17.85 -16.34 -0.59
N ASN A 279 18.60 -16.35 0.52
CA ASN A 279 18.35 -15.45 1.65
C ASN A 279 18.49 -13.97 1.24
N SER A 280 19.39 -13.68 0.30
CA SER A 280 19.59 -12.33 -0.23
C SER A 280 18.39 -11.80 -1.04
N LEU A 281 17.40 -12.64 -1.36
CA LEU A 281 16.16 -12.22 -2.03
C LEU A 281 15.23 -11.39 -1.14
N GLN A 282 15.53 -11.25 0.15
CA GLN A 282 14.90 -10.26 1.01
C GLN A 282 15.29 -8.81 0.62
N ASN A 283 16.52 -8.61 0.14
CA ASN A 283 17.06 -7.28 -0.16
C ASN A 283 16.22 -6.52 -1.21
N PRO A 284 15.77 -7.14 -2.33
CA PRO A 284 14.83 -6.49 -3.24
C PRO A 284 13.57 -5.95 -2.56
N LEU A 285 13.03 -6.67 -1.57
CA LEU A 285 11.79 -6.29 -0.89
C LEU A 285 12.03 -5.14 0.09
N GLU A 286 13.12 -5.22 0.86
CA GLU A 286 13.57 -4.15 1.75
C GLU A 286 13.87 -2.86 0.99
N GLU A 287 14.52 -2.95 -0.18
CA GLU A 287 14.86 -1.79 -1.00
C GLU A 287 13.63 -1.11 -1.58
N ILE A 288 12.67 -1.88 -2.12
CA ILE A 288 11.36 -1.34 -2.55
C ILE A 288 10.68 -0.65 -1.37
N SER A 289 10.58 -1.34 -0.24
CA SER A 289 9.86 -0.85 0.93
C SER A 289 10.48 0.44 1.49
N GLY A 290 11.81 0.50 1.58
CA GLY A 290 12.56 1.71 1.96
C GLY A 290 12.33 2.88 1.02
N LYS A 291 12.29 2.63 -0.31
CA LYS A 291 12.02 3.68 -1.32
C LYS A 291 10.56 4.11 -1.38
N ALA A 292 9.62 3.27 -0.94
CA ALA A 292 8.20 3.60 -0.84
C ALA A 292 7.91 4.56 0.34
N LYS A 293 8.68 4.48 1.44
CA LYS A 293 8.46 5.26 2.68
C LYS A 293 8.11 6.74 2.48
N PRO A 294 8.84 7.52 1.65
CA PRO A 294 8.53 8.94 1.48
C PRO A 294 7.15 9.15 0.86
N THR A 295 6.74 8.30 -0.08
CA THR A 295 5.44 8.38 -0.74
C THR A 295 4.33 7.92 0.18
N THR A 296 4.51 6.80 0.89
CA THR A 296 3.58 6.34 1.93
C THR A 296 3.37 7.39 3.02
N THR A 297 4.45 8.06 3.45
CA THR A 297 4.38 9.18 4.41
C THR A 297 3.54 10.33 3.87
N LYS A 298 3.77 10.74 2.61
CA LYS A 298 2.97 11.80 1.97
C LYS A 298 1.49 11.41 1.87
N ILE A 299 1.16 10.18 1.49
CA ILE A 299 -0.23 9.70 1.45
C ILE A 299 -0.87 9.80 2.84
N LYS A 300 -0.22 9.26 3.86
CA LYS A 300 -0.67 9.36 5.25
C LYS A 300 -0.93 10.80 5.68
N ASP A 301 0.02 11.70 5.41
CA ASP A 301 -0.07 13.10 5.82
C ASP A 301 -1.22 13.82 5.08
N THR A 302 -1.45 13.50 3.81
CA THR A 302 -2.58 14.07 3.05
C THR A 302 -3.94 13.58 3.59
N TYR A 303 -4.07 12.32 4.01
CA TYR A 303 -5.26 11.85 4.72
C TYR A 303 -5.44 12.57 6.06
N ALA A 304 -4.35 12.85 6.78
CA ALA A 304 -4.41 13.56 8.06
C ALA A 304 -4.83 15.02 7.90
N ASP A 305 -4.29 15.73 6.91
CA ASP A 305 -4.67 17.12 6.64
C ASP A 305 -6.10 17.23 6.12
N TYR A 306 -6.52 16.26 5.32
CA TYR A 306 -7.91 16.13 4.92
C TYR A 306 -8.83 15.89 6.13
N ALA A 307 -8.47 14.98 7.04
CA ALA A 307 -9.23 14.73 8.28
C ALA A 307 -9.32 15.99 9.18
N LYS A 308 -8.22 16.74 9.35
CA LYS A 308 -8.25 18.02 10.09
C LYS A 308 -9.19 19.04 9.44
N THR A 309 -9.24 19.05 8.12
CA THR A 309 -10.17 19.91 7.37
C THR A 309 -11.62 19.51 7.62
N LEU A 310 -11.92 18.21 7.75
CA LEU A 310 -13.23 17.72 8.15
C LEU A 310 -13.57 17.99 9.62
N ASP A 311 -12.59 17.89 10.53
CA ASP A 311 -12.76 18.31 11.92
C ASP A 311 -13.16 19.80 11.98
N PHE A 312 -12.45 20.66 11.24
CA PHE A 312 -12.78 22.09 11.12
C PHE A 312 -14.21 22.32 10.61
N TYR A 313 -14.64 21.58 9.58
CA TYR A 313 -16.00 21.66 9.04
C TYR A 313 -17.08 21.32 10.09
N ASN A 314 -16.83 20.27 10.86
CA ASN A 314 -17.74 19.79 11.89
C ASN A 314 -17.79 20.75 13.11
N GLU A 315 -16.64 21.21 13.58
CA GLU A 315 -16.50 22.13 14.72
C GLU A 315 -17.19 23.47 14.46
N ASN A 316 -17.05 23.99 13.24
CA ASN A 316 -17.69 25.25 12.82
C ASN A 316 -19.14 25.07 12.34
N LYS A 317 -19.69 23.86 12.43
CA LYS A 317 -21.07 23.52 12.07
C LYS A 317 -21.45 24.00 10.65
N LEU A 318 -20.56 23.79 9.69
CA LEU A 318 -20.75 24.27 8.32
C LEU A 318 -21.79 23.44 7.53
N TYR A 319 -22.26 22.32 8.08
CA TYR A 319 -23.29 21.47 7.47
C TYR A 319 -24.69 22.09 7.47
N SER A 320 -25.47 21.81 6.43
CA SER A 320 -26.83 22.35 6.27
C SER A 320 -27.96 21.42 6.74
N ASN A 321 -27.70 20.13 6.99
CA ASN A 321 -28.69 19.18 7.51
C ASN A 321 -28.05 18.06 8.36
N MET A 322 -28.85 17.36 9.18
CA MET A 322 -28.36 16.32 10.10
C MET A 322 -27.83 15.07 9.38
N LEU A 323 -28.47 14.66 8.27
CA LEU A 323 -28.02 13.52 7.45
C LEU A 323 -26.63 13.76 6.80
N SER A 324 -26.31 15.01 6.46
CA SER A 324 -24.99 15.38 5.94
C SER A 324 -23.94 15.31 7.03
N LYS A 325 -24.29 15.69 8.27
CA LYS A 325 -23.37 15.59 9.42
C LYS A 325 -22.87 14.16 9.64
N GLU A 326 -23.77 13.17 9.64
CA GLU A 326 -23.40 11.75 9.80
C GLU A 326 -22.47 11.28 8.67
N LYS A 327 -22.75 11.65 7.42
CA LYS A 327 -21.85 11.34 6.30
C LYS A 327 -20.46 11.94 6.46
N TRP A 328 -20.37 13.21 6.84
CA TRP A 328 -19.09 13.90 7.06
C TRP A 328 -18.30 13.30 8.22
N LEU A 329 -18.98 12.88 9.29
CA LEU A 329 -18.34 12.19 10.41
C LEU A 329 -17.86 10.79 10.02
N ALA A 330 -18.66 10.01 9.29
CA ALA A 330 -18.25 8.70 8.78
C ALA A 330 -17.00 8.82 7.89
N GLN A 331 -16.98 9.79 6.98
CA GLN A 331 -15.81 10.06 6.12
C GLN A 331 -14.59 10.51 6.92
N ASN A 332 -14.78 11.33 7.95
CA ASN A 332 -13.70 11.75 8.82
C ASN A 332 -13.11 10.57 9.60
N ASN A 333 -13.95 9.69 10.14
CA ASN A 333 -13.52 8.47 10.81
C ASN A 333 -12.76 7.53 9.85
N GLN A 334 -13.19 7.46 8.60
CA GLN A 334 -12.51 6.70 7.55
C GLN A 334 -11.13 7.30 7.21
N ASN A 335 -10.98 8.62 7.06
CA ASN A 335 -9.68 9.28 6.84
C ASN A 335 -8.73 8.95 8.00
N LYS A 336 -9.24 9.11 9.21
CA LYS A 336 -8.55 8.82 10.46
C LYS A 336 -8.08 7.37 10.52
N ALA A 337 -8.90 6.43 10.08
CA ALA A 337 -8.53 5.03 9.98
C ALA A 337 -7.43 4.77 8.93
N ALA A 338 -7.47 5.47 7.78
CA ALA A 338 -6.41 5.40 6.78
C ALA A 338 -5.07 5.92 7.32
N VAL A 339 -5.08 7.04 8.06
CA VAL A 339 -3.88 7.56 8.73
C VAL A 339 -3.24 6.50 9.64
N PHE A 340 -4.06 5.77 10.41
CA PHE A 340 -3.56 4.66 11.23
C PHE A 340 -2.97 3.54 10.39
N ALA A 341 -3.67 3.08 9.36
CA ALA A 341 -3.22 1.98 8.51
C ALA A 341 -1.83 2.27 7.92
N TYR A 342 -1.64 3.45 7.34
CA TYR A 342 -0.35 3.87 6.81
C TYR A 342 0.69 4.14 7.91
N GLY A 343 0.28 4.68 9.06
CA GLY A 343 1.16 4.85 10.22
C GLY A 343 1.73 3.53 10.72
N VAL A 344 0.91 2.48 10.78
CA VAL A 344 1.38 1.14 11.15
C VAL A 344 2.23 0.51 10.05
N ASN A 345 1.89 0.67 8.78
CA ASN A 345 2.74 0.18 7.68
C ASN A 345 4.14 0.79 7.75
N LEU A 346 4.25 2.10 8.05
CA LEU A 346 5.53 2.76 8.26
C LEU A 346 6.26 2.22 9.50
N TYR A 347 5.56 2.04 10.62
CA TYR A 347 6.11 1.42 11.83
C TYR A 347 6.68 0.03 11.54
N GLN A 348 5.92 -0.82 10.82
CA GLN A 348 6.34 -2.15 10.40
C GLN A 348 7.60 -2.07 9.55
N THR A 349 7.64 -1.15 8.59
CA THR A 349 8.78 -1.02 7.68
C THR A 349 10.06 -0.56 8.38
N ASP A 350 9.93 0.22 9.46
CA ASP A 350 11.10 0.72 10.20
C ASP A 350 11.59 -0.22 11.29
N LEU A 351 10.67 -0.95 11.94
CA LEU A 351 10.97 -1.75 13.12
C LEU A 351 10.92 -3.25 12.87
N ASP A 352 10.56 -3.66 11.64
CA ASP A 352 10.43 -5.05 11.24
C ASP A 352 9.49 -5.85 12.16
N LYS A 353 8.41 -5.19 12.59
CA LYS A 353 7.37 -5.78 13.44
C LYS A 353 6.11 -4.92 13.49
N TYR A 354 4.97 -5.55 13.78
CA TYR A 354 3.76 -4.81 14.08
C TYR A 354 3.79 -4.22 15.50
N PRO A 355 3.00 -3.15 15.76
CA PRO A 355 2.79 -2.66 17.12
C PRO A 355 2.14 -3.76 17.98
N ALA A 356 2.65 -3.97 19.19
CA ALA A 356 2.11 -4.96 20.14
C ALA A 356 0.99 -4.37 21.03
N ASP A 357 0.49 -3.19 20.66
CA ASP A 357 -0.58 -2.51 21.38
C ASP A 357 -1.85 -3.39 21.37
N LYS A 358 -2.69 -3.26 22.41
CA LYS A 358 -3.93 -4.05 22.52
C LYS A 358 -5.18 -3.20 22.48
N THR A 359 -5.04 -1.88 22.59
CA THR A 359 -6.12 -0.93 22.52
C THR A 359 -5.80 0.14 21.49
N PHE A 360 -6.84 0.82 21.01
CA PHE A 360 -6.69 1.92 20.07
C PHE A 360 -5.86 3.07 20.65
N SER A 361 -6.08 3.39 21.93
CA SER A 361 -5.38 4.48 22.63
C SER A 361 -3.89 4.21 22.77
N ASP A 362 -3.53 2.97 23.12
CA ASP A 362 -2.12 2.56 23.22
C ASP A 362 -1.43 2.66 21.85
N LEU A 363 -2.10 2.17 20.79
CA LEU A 363 -1.59 2.29 19.42
C LEU A 363 -1.37 3.75 19.02
N ALA A 364 -2.36 4.61 19.28
CA ALA A 364 -2.26 6.03 18.95
C ALA A 364 -1.09 6.69 19.70
N ALA A 365 -0.86 6.33 20.96
CA ALA A 365 0.29 6.79 21.73
C ALA A 365 1.61 6.28 21.13
N THR A 366 1.72 4.98 20.85
CA THR A 366 2.91 4.37 20.24
C THR A 366 3.28 5.01 18.90
N LEU A 367 2.30 5.17 18.00
CA LEU A 367 2.54 5.78 16.69
C LEU A 367 2.89 7.26 16.81
N LYS A 368 2.33 7.98 17.79
CA LYS A 368 2.65 9.39 18.04
C LYS A 368 4.06 9.55 18.61
N ASP A 369 4.42 8.80 19.63
CA ASP A 369 5.73 8.87 20.31
C ASP A 369 6.88 8.53 19.35
N ARG A 370 6.60 7.68 18.35
CA ARG A 370 7.55 7.27 17.32
C ARG A 370 7.51 8.12 16.05
N ASN A 371 6.74 9.21 16.01
CA ASN A 371 6.56 10.10 14.85
C ASN A 371 5.95 9.45 13.60
N TYR A 372 5.24 8.33 13.74
CA TYR A 372 4.45 7.74 12.64
C TYR A 372 3.06 8.35 12.51
N PHE A 373 2.62 9.12 13.50
CA PHE A 373 1.32 9.77 13.53
C PHE A 373 1.39 11.29 13.45
N VAL A 374 0.39 11.90 12.82
CA VAL A 374 0.37 13.35 12.61
C VAL A 374 -0.11 14.07 13.87
N SER A 375 0.69 15.01 14.37
CA SER A 375 0.35 15.81 15.54
C SER A 375 -0.90 16.66 15.31
N GLY A 376 -1.75 16.77 16.33
CA GLY A 376 -2.93 17.65 16.34
C GLY A 376 -4.17 17.10 15.65
N LEU A 377 -4.12 15.87 15.12
CA LEU A 377 -5.31 15.16 14.65
C LEU A 377 -6.12 14.63 15.84
N LYS A 378 -7.42 14.91 15.90
CA LYS A 378 -8.28 14.58 17.03
C LYS A 378 -8.99 13.25 16.81
N TYR A 379 -9.06 12.41 17.84
CA TYR A 379 -9.73 11.11 17.78
C TYR A 379 -10.76 10.98 18.90
N ASN A 380 -11.89 10.37 18.57
CA ASN A 380 -12.88 9.94 19.54
C ASN A 380 -12.74 8.43 19.70
N GLU A 381 -12.19 7.97 20.82
CA GLU A 381 -11.85 6.55 21.04
C GLU A 381 -13.06 5.62 20.91
N ALA A 382 -14.26 6.09 21.26
CA ALA A 382 -15.49 5.32 21.13
C ALA A 382 -15.86 4.98 19.67
N ASP A 383 -15.30 5.71 18.71
CA ASP A 383 -15.57 5.51 17.28
C ASP A 383 -14.56 4.54 16.65
N PHE A 384 -13.56 4.04 17.39
CA PHE A 384 -12.53 3.18 16.85
C PHE A 384 -12.34 1.92 17.68
N THR A 385 -12.01 0.82 17.00
CA THR A 385 -11.60 -0.42 17.65
C THR A 385 -10.29 -0.89 17.07
N TYR A 386 -9.50 -1.57 17.89
CA TYR A 386 -8.22 -2.11 17.46
C TYR A 386 -7.96 -3.44 18.16
N SER A 387 -7.42 -4.39 17.39
CA SER A 387 -6.93 -5.66 17.91
C SER A 387 -5.71 -6.09 17.11
N SER A 388 -4.66 -6.58 17.78
CA SER A 388 -3.44 -7.13 17.18
C SER A 388 -2.97 -8.37 17.94
N ASP A 389 -2.27 -9.28 17.26
CA ASP A 389 -1.46 -10.32 17.92
C ASP A 389 -0.09 -9.82 18.36
N GLY A 390 0.38 -8.70 17.80
CA GLY A 390 1.73 -8.18 18.00
C GLY A 390 2.80 -8.81 17.12
N ASP A 391 2.44 -9.76 16.24
CA ASP A 391 3.39 -10.51 15.41
C ASP A 391 3.19 -10.26 13.91
N MET A 392 1.97 -10.33 13.39
CA MET A 392 1.71 -10.17 11.94
C MET A 392 0.40 -9.51 11.53
N TYR A 393 -0.52 -9.27 12.47
CA TYR A 393 -1.81 -8.68 12.10
C TYR A 393 -2.23 -7.55 13.02
N PHE A 394 -3.05 -6.67 12.43
CA PHE A 394 -4.03 -5.94 13.20
C PHE A 394 -5.34 -5.74 12.44
N LYS A 395 -6.42 -5.61 13.19
CA LYS A 395 -7.72 -5.17 12.68
C LYS A 395 -7.99 -3.80 13.25
N LEU A 396 -8.25 -2.85 12.36
CA LEU A 396 -8.71 -1.52 12.70
C LEU A 396 -10.20 -1.42 12.35
N GLY A 397 -10.99 -1.02 13.33
CA GLY A 397 -12.39 -0.68 13.16
C GLY A 397 -12.60 0.81 13.29
N TYR A 398 -13.53 1.35 12.49
CA TYR A 398 -14.06 2.69 12.66
C TYR A 398 -15.57 2.69 12.55
N LYS A 399 -16.23 3.61 13.26
CA LYS A 399 -17.67 3.76 13.25
C LYS A 399 -18.11 4.49 11.98
N ASN A 400 -18.95 3.81 11.19
CA ASN A 400 -19.70 4.44 10.12
C ASN A 400 -20.96 5.08 10.72
N GLU A 401 -20.96 6.40 10.85
CA GLU A 401 -22.07 7.16 11.45
C GLU A 401 -23.37 7.13 10.65
N VAL A 402 -23.34 6.70 9.38
CA VAL A 402 -24.55 6.53 8.56
C VAL A 402 -25.26 5.21 8.88
N SER A 403 -24.50 4.12 9.01
CA SER A 403 -25.06 2.79 9.32
C SER A 403 -25.15 2.52 10.82
N GLY A 404 -24.42 3.27 11.64
CA GLY A 404 -24.22 3.01 13.07
C GLY A 404 -23.34 1.80 13.37
N GLN A 405 -22.76 1.15 12.36
CA GLN A 405 -21.96 -0.07 12.51
C GLN A 405 -20.46 0.24 12.54
N ILE A 406 -19.69 -0.63 13.20
CA ILE A 406 -18.22 -0.62 13.10
C ILE A 406 -17.82 -1.33 11.81
N GLU A 407 -17.20 -0.61 10.91
CA GLU A 407 -16.54 -1.16 9.73
C GLU A 407 -15.11 -1.51 10.09
N THR A 408 -14.69 -2.75 9.79
CA THR A 408 -13.34 -3.22 10.09
C THR A 408 -12.59 -3.55 8.82
N PHE A 409 -11.27 -3.35 8.86
CA PHE A 409 -10.36 -3.88 7.87
C PHE A 409 -9.10 -4.40 8.55
N THR A 410 -8.51 -5.43 7.96
CA THR A 410 -7.26 -6.02 8.41
C THR A 410 -6.10 -5.33 7.72
N VAL A 411 -5.01 -5.14 8.43
CA VAL A 411 -3.72 -4.75 7.87
C VAL A 411 -2.68 -5.77 8.36
N GLY A 412 -1.89 -6.29 7.43
CA GLY A 412 -1.06 -7.47 7.67
C GLY A 412 -1.77 -8.78 7.35
N ILE A 413 -1.11 -9.90 7.66
CA ILE A 413 -1.55 -11.26 7.29
C ILE A 413 -2.08 -11.98 8.54
N THR A 414 -3.23 -12.65 8.45
CA THR A 414 -3.88 -13.33 9.60
C THR A 414 -3.54 -14.81 9.74
N GLU A 415 -2.26 -15.18 9.76
CA GLU A 415 -1.87 -16.58 10.01
C GLU A 415 -0.68 -16.66 10.96
N ASP A 416 -0.63 -17.67 11.84
CA ASP A 416 0.45 -17.88 12.80
C ASP A 416 1.79 -18.17 12.08
N ALA A 417 2.56 -17.15 11.69
CA ALA A 417 3.93 -17.32 11.21
C ALA A 417 4.93 -16.97 12.32
N GLN A 418 5.09 -17.88 13.27
CA GLN A 418 6.32 -17.97 14.04
C GLN A 418 6.68 -19.43 14.32
N LYS A 419 7.64 -19.95 13.54
CA LYS A 419 8.96 -20.40 14.03
C LYS A 419 9.68 -21.19 12.93
N SER A 420 10.99 -20.98 12.88
CA SER A 420 11.96 -21.54 11.93
C SER A 420 11.53 -22.83 11.24
N LEU A 421 11.52 -22.78 9.91
CA LEU A 421 11.40 -23.96 9.06
C LEU A 421 12.67 -24.78 9.25
N GLY A 422 12.52 -25.86 10.02
CA GLY A 422 13.62 -26.71 10.42
C GLY A 422 14.51 -27.05 9.22
N ALA A 423 15.82 -26.88 9.41
CA ALA A 423 16.81 -27.39 8.47
C ALA A 423 16.55 -28.88 8.26
N PHE A 424 16.19 -29.28 7.04
CA PHE A 424 16.18 -30.69 6.70
C PHE A 424 17.48 -31.00 5.97
N ASN A 425 18.40 -31.67 6.66
CA ASN A 425 19.58 -32.25 6.04
C ASN A 425 19.21 -33.65 5.57
N LYS A 426 19.15 -33.85 4.25
CA LYS A 426 19.19 -35.20 3.68
C LYS A 426 20.52 -35.43 3.01
N VAL A 427 21.29 -36.30 3.63
CA VAL A 427 22.51 -36.84 3.04
C VAL A 427 22.12 -37.99 2.12
N VAL A 428 22.39 -37.83 0.83
CA VAL A 428 22.23 -38.86 -0.19
C VAL A 428 23.62 -39.28 -0.64
N LYS A 429 23.92 -40.58 -0.58
CA LYS A 429 25.21 -41.10 -1.04
C LYS A 429 25.16 -41.37 -2.53
N LEU A 430 26.08 -40.76 -3.26
CA LEU A 430 26.40 -41.08 -4.65
C LEU A 430 27.86 -41.52 -4.69
N LYS A 431 28.10 -42.84 -4.75
CA LYS A 431 29.44 -43.45 -4.59
C LYS A 431 30.10 -43.05 -3.26
N SER A 432 31.31 -42.48 -3.33
CA SER A 432 32.10 -42.02 -2.20
C SER A 432 31.78 -40.59 -1.76
N VAL A 433 30.82 -39.91 -2.40
CA VAL A 433 30.47 -38.51 -2.12
C VAL A 433 29.10 -38.45 -1.43
N GLU A 434 29.05 -37.71 -0.33
CA GLU A 434 27.82 -37.41 0.39
C GLU A 434 27.23 -36.11 -0.16
N LEU A 435 26.13 -36.23 -0.91
CA LEU A 435 25.35 -35.07 -1.36
C LEU A 435 24.44 -34.64 -0.23
N ASN A 436 24.77 -33.51 0.41
CA ASN A 436 23.88 -32.91 1.40
C ASN A 436 22.88 -32.00 0.68
N PHE A 437 21.66 -32.48 0.49
CA PHE A 437 20.54 -31.69 -0.01
C PHE A 437 19.87 -30.91 1.12
N GLY A 438 20.69 -30.26 1.95
CA GLY A 438 20.23 -29.37 2.99
C GLY A 438 19.58 -28.14 2.35
N SER A 439 18.28 -27.95 2.56
CA SER A 439 17.67 -26.63 2.43
C SER A 439 17.32 -26.16 3.83
N VAL A 440 17.96 -25.09 4.28
CA VAL A 440 17.41 -24.28 5.36
C VAL A 440 16.53 -23.24 4.69
N ASN A 441 15.23 -23.33 4.91
CA ASN A 441 14.29 -22.34 4.43
C ASN A 441 14.34 -21.12 5.35
N HIS A 442 15.00 -20.06 4.87
CA HIS A 442 14.78 -18.69 5.35
C HIS A 442 14.44 -17.78 4.17
N LEU A 443 13.74 -18.30 3.17
CA LEU A 443 13.48 -17.54 1.95
C LEU A 443 12.62 -16.31 2.20
N ILE A 444 11.80 -16.30 3.26
CA ILE A 444 10.97 -15.15 3.60
C ILE A 444 10.82 -15.02 5.13
N ASN A 445 11.64 -14.19 5.75
CA ASN A 445 11.29 -13.54 7.02
C ASN A 445 10.72 -12.13 6.80
N TYR A 446 10.55 -11.70 5.55
CA TYR A 446 10.06 -10.36 5.29
C TYR A 446 9.04 -10.35 4.17
N ILE A 447 7.80 -10.15 4.57
CA ILE A 447 6.76 -9.61 3.71
C ILE A 447 6.42 -8.25 4.28
N GLY A 448 7.25 -7.27 3.94
CA GLY A 448 6.87 -5.87 4.09
C GLY A 448 5.60 -5.60 3.29
N SER A 449 4.83 -4.60 3.70
CA SER A 449 3.61 -4.17 3.04
C SER A 449 3.85 -3.92 1.53
N PHE A 450 3.50 -4.86 0.66
CA PHE A 450 3.38 -4.60 -0.77
C PHE A 450 2.04 -3.93 -1.03
N ALA A 451 1.94 -2.64 -0.71
CA ALA A 451 0.90 -1.81 -1.30
C ALA A 451 1.53 -1.09 -2.50
N PRO A 452 0.98 -1.22 -3.73
CA PRO A 452 1.20 -0.21 -4.73
C PRO A 452 0.50 1.10 -4.39
#